data_AF-A0A1S2LAR5-F1
#
_entry.id   AF-A0A1S2LAR5-F1
#
_cell.length_a   1.000
_cell.length_b   1.000
_cell.length_c   1.000
_cell.angle_alpha   90.00
_cell.angle_beta   90.00
_cell.angle_gamma   90.00
#
_symmetry.space_group_name_H-M   'P 1'
#
loop_
_entity.id
_entity.type
_entity.pdbx_description
1 polymer ?
#
loop_
_entity_poly.entity_id
_entity_poly.type
_entity_poly.pdbx_seq_one_letter_code
_entity_poly.pdbx_strand_id
1 'polypeptide(L)'
;MFRRFRSSNNDCINIITTNYDHLIEVSAAIEGWEVWDGFGNGILSKPMNSMLLKSRMKRIVRQGSKPLYENTKHVKIYKPHGSLSWFRLSDNSFVKMPSISPYFITNMKVLGIGPVIVTPGIGKYLETHYEPYNNVMAEMKNSIQDARAMIFLGFGFNDIHIQASFQSVLRNENIPKLIATRSLTDKFFKLIEQKEIKNYYAIEKYGEVSRIYSDQQDGIVILADEEGWSFKGLLKNTWGDE
;
A
#
# COMPACT_ATOMS: atom_id res chain seq x y z
N MET A 1 9.14 1.96 11.30
CA MET A 1 7.69 2.30 11.22
C MET A 1 6.85 1.37 12.07
N PHE A 2 6.65 0.09 11.68
CA PHE A 2 5.73 -0.83 12.36
C PHE A 2 5.99 -1.02 13.86
N ARG A 3 7.26 -1.00 14.28
CA ARG A 3 7.66 -0.94 15.69
C ARG A 3 7.00 0.21 16.46
N ARG A 4 7.07 1.44 15.92
CA ARG A 4 6.49 2.66 16.52
C ARG A 4 4.96 2.62 16.51
N PHE A 5 4.33 2.00 15.50
CA PHE A 5 2.87 1.87 15.44
C PHE A 5 2.30 0.83 16.42
N ARG A 6 3.14 0.00 17.06
CA ARG A 6 2.69 -1.00 18.03
C ARG A 6 2.01 -0.39 19.25
N SER A 7 2.38 0.83 19.64
CA SER A 7 1.72 1.57 20.73
C SER A 7 0.55 2.45 20.26
N SER A 8 0.27 2.54 18.96
CA SER A 8 -0.84 3.36 18.46
C SER A 8 -2.19 2.72 18.77
N ASN A 9 -3.25 3.54 18.90
CA ASN A 9 -4.63 3.06 19.02
C ASN A 9 -5.22 2.54 17.70
N ASN A 10 -4.44 2.53 16.62
CA ASN A 10 -4.88 1.99 15.34
C ASN A 10 -4.53 0.51 15.24
N ASP A 11 -5.54 -0.32 15.04
CA ASP A 11 -5.41 -1.77 14.92
C ASP A 11 -5.13 -2.22 13.49
N CYS A 12 -5.43 -1.36 12.49
CA CYS A 12 -5.31 -1.69 11.07
C CYS A 12 -4.62 -0.57 10.30
N ILE A 13 -3.57 -0.93 9.56
CA ILE A 13 -2.92 -0.04 8.59
C ILE A 13 -3.24 -0.56 7.18
N ASN A 14 -3.79 0.31 6.34
CA ASN A 14 -4.02 0.02 4.92
C ASN A 14 -2.86 0.57 4.10
N ILE A 15 -2.24 -0.26 3.27
CA ILE A 15 -1.11 0.10 2.42
C ILE A 15 -1.44 -0.31 0.99
N ILE A 16 -1.31 0.63 0.06
CA ILE A 16 -1.47 0.39 -1.36
C ILE A 16 -0.10 0.54 -2.00
N THR A 17 0.33 -0.46 -2.78
CA THR A 17 1.64 -0.41 -3.44
C THR A 17 1.58 -0.95 -4.86
N THR A 18 2.28 -0.26 -5.76
CA THR A 18 2.55 -0.71 -7.13
C THR A 18 3.76 -1.64 -7.21
N ASN A 19 4.50 -1.80 -6.11
CA ASN A 19 5.68 -2.64 -6.08
C ASN A 19 5.30 -4.13 -5.94
N TYR A 20 6.01 -4.97 -6.69
CA TYR A 20 5.75 -6.42 -6.70
C TYR A 20 6.45 -7.17 -5.56
N ASP A 21 7.51 -6.58 -5.00
CA ASP A 21 8.34 -7.14 -3.92
C ASP A 21 7.58 -7.30 -2.60
N HIS A 22 8.22 -7.95 -1.62
CA HIS A 22 7.61 -8.33 -0.33
C HIS A 22 8.17 -7.53 0.85
N LEU A 23 8.82 -6.38 0.62
CA LEU A 23 9.54 -5.68 1.68
C LEU A 23 8.60 -5.18 2.79
N ILE A 24 7.38 -4.77 2.43
CA ILE A 24 6.37 -4.29 3.38
C ILE A 24 5.84 -5.45 4.22
N GLU A 25 5.50 -6.57 3.59
CA GLU A 25 5.06 -7.81 4.24
C GLU A 25 6.09 -8.29 5.26
N VAL A 26 7.35 -8.42 4.82
CA VAL A 26 8.46 -8.91 5.65
C VAL A 26 8.71 -7.95 6.81
N SER A 27 8.72 -6.64 6.56
CA SER A 27 8.93 -5.64 7.61
C SER A 27 7.81 -5.65 8.66
N ALA A 28 6.55 -5.80 8.24
CA ALA A 28 5.41 -5.92 9.15
C ALA A 28 5.50 -7.21 9.99
N ALA A 29 5.78 -8.34 9.34
CA ALA A 29 5.89 -9.64 9.98
C ALA A 29 7.02 -9.72 11.02
N ILE A 30 8.20 -9.14 10.73
CA ILE A 30 9.32 -9.06 11.68
C ILE A 30 8.91 -8.32 12.96
N GLU A 31 8.07 -7.31 12.85
CA GLU A 31 7.58 -6.51 13.99
C GLU A 31 6.33 -7.12 14.66
N GLY A 32 5.93 -8.34 14.27
CA GLY A 32 4.81 -9.07 14.86
C GLY A 32 3.43 -8.58 14.43
N TRP A 33 3.32 -7.87 13.30
CA TRP A 33 2.03 -7.52 12.70
C TRP A 33 1.53 -8.67 11.84
N GLU A 34 0.24 -8.98 11.95
CA GLU A 34 -0.40 -9.88 11.00
C GLU A 34 -0.56 -9.20 9.64
N VAL A 35 -0.31 -9.93 8.55
CA VAL A 35 -0.32 -9.37 7.20
C VAL A 35 -1.41 -10.02 6.36
N TRP A 36 -2.22 -9.20 5.71
CA TRP A 36 -3.13 -9.63 4.67
C TRP A 36 -2.81 -8.93 3.35
N ASP A 37 -2.53 -9.71 2.33
CA ASP A 37 -2.14 -9.26 0.98
C ASP A 37 -3.13 -9.75 -0.10
N GLY A 38 -4.36 -10.12 0.32
CA GLY A 38 -5.38 -10.71 -0.55
C GLY A 38 -5.41 -12.25 -0.55
N PHE A 39 -4.49 -12.91 0.14
CA PHE A 39 -4.41 -14.38 0.21
C PHE A 39 -4.49 -14.89 1.64
N GLY A 40 -4.76 -16.19 1.79
CA GLY A 40 -4.63 -16.90 3.07
C GLY A 40 -3.18 -17.03 3.56
N ASN A 41 -3.02 -17.70 4.71
CA ASN A 41 -1.72 -18.02 5.28
C ASN A 41 -1.23 -19.39 4.78
N GLY A 42 0.10 -19.59 4.76
CA GLY A 42 0.73 -20.84 4.36
C GLY A 42 1.65 -20.72 3.13
N ILE A 43 2.41 -21.78 2.87
CA ILE A 43 3.39 -21.86 1.77
C ILE A 43 2.70 -21.83 0.40
N LEU A 44 1.50 -22.41 0.31
CA LEU A 44 0.62 -22.31 -0.84
C LEU A 44 -0.75 -21.87 -0.32
N SER A 45 -1.19 -20.69 -0.76
CA SER A 45 -2.43 -20.10 -0.27
C SER A 45 -3.32 -19.63 -1.42
N LYS A 46 -4.64 -19.78 -1.24
CA LYS A 46 -5.65 -19.31 -2.19
C LYS A 46 -6.05 -17.87 -1.88
N PRO A 47 -6.58 -17.12 -2.86
CA PRO A 47 -7.19 -15.82 -2.64
C PRO A 47 -8.22 -15.89 -1.51
N MET A 48 -8.22 -14.87 -0.65
CA MET A 48 -9.07 -14.82 0.53
C MET A 48 -9.58 -13.39 0.73
N ASN A 49 -10.90 -13.23 0.79
CA ASN A 49 -11.52 -11.93 1.03
C ASN A 49 -11.22 -11.39 2.44
N SER A 50 -11.13 -10.06 2.60
CA SER A 50 -10.75 -9.40 3.85
C SER A 50 -11.82 -9.54 4.96
N MET A 51 -13.06 -9.90 4.64
CA MET A 51 -14.10 -10.19 5.62
C MET A 51 -13.75 -11.40 6.49
N LEU A 52 -13.12 -12.42 5.90
CA LEU A 52 -12.60 -13.59 6.61
C LEU A 52 -11.40 -13.23 7.51
N LEU A 53 -10.80 -12.06 7.29
CA LEU A 53 -9.76 -11.50 8.14
C LEU A 53 -10.34 -10.96 9.45
N LYS A 54 -11.50 -10.29 9.42
CA LYS A 54 -12.07 -9.60 10.61
C LYS A 54 -12.34 -10.56 11.77
N SER A 55 -12.64 -11.83 11.48
CA SER A 55 -12.79 -12.87 12.51
C SER A 55 -11.46 -13.42 13.01
N ARG A 56 -10.43 -13.46 12.16
CA ARG A 56 -9.06 -13.92 12.50
C ARG A 56 -8.23 -12.87 13.23
N MET A 57 -8.54 -11.59 13.03
CA MET A 57 -7.88 -10.47 13.70
C MET A 57 -8.49 -10.14 15.06
N LYS A 58 -9.24 -11.07 15.66
CA LYS A 58 -9.75 -10.96 17.02
C LYS A 58 -9.20 -12.11 17.85
N ARG A 59 -8.39 -11.78 18.85
CA ARG A 59 -7.89 -12.74 19.83
C ARG A 59 -8.82 -12.79 21.02
N ILE A 60 -9.19 -13.98 21.47
CA ILE A 60 -9.93 -14.16 22.73
C ILE A 60 -8.94 -13.91 23.88
N VAL A 61 -9.19 -12.88 24.67
CA VAL A 61 -8.37 -12.52 25.84
C VAL A 61 -8.93 -13.12 27.12
N ARG A 62 -10.24 -13.36 27.17
CA ARG A 62 -10.90 -14.01 28.31
C ARG A 62 -12.02 -14.90 27.82
N GLN A 63 -12.00 -16.17 28.24
CA GLN A 63 -13.12 -17.09 28.05
C GLN A 63 -14.14 -16.99 29.19
N GLY A 64 -15.42 -17.13 28.84
CA GLY A 64 -16.57 -17.06 29.74
C GLY A 64 -17.87 -16.96 28.95
N SER A 65 -19.00 -16.77 29.64
CA SER A 65 -20.33 -16.60 29.00
C SER A 65 -20.41 -15.37 28.07
N LYS A 66 -19.53 -14.38 28.28
CA LYS A 66 -19.26 -13.27 27.35
C LYS A 66 -17.75 -13.21 27.07
N PRO A 67 -17.26 -13.80 25.97
CA PRO A 67 -15.85 -13.75 25.62
C PRO A 67 -15.40 -12.31 25.34
N LEU A 68 -14.24 -11.93 25.87
CA LEU A 68 -13.59 -10.66 25.57
C LEU A 68 -12.64 -10.85 24.38
N TYR A 69 -12.79 -10.00 23.36
CA TYR A 69 -11.92 -10.00 22.19
C TYR A 69 -11.06 -8.74 22.17
N GLU A 70 -9.79 -8.93 21.83
CA GLU A 70 -8.85 -7.86 21.51
C GLU A 70 -8.52 -7.95 20.02
N ASN A 71 -8.44 -6.79 19.35
CA ASN A 71 -8.03 -6.79 17.96
C ASN A 71 -6.54 -7.06 17.87
N THR A 72 -6.17 -8.01 17.01
CA THR A 72 -4.78 -8.22 16.61
C THR A 72 -4.38 -7.10 15.67
N LYS A 73 -3.22 -6.48 15.92
CA LYS A 73 -2.65 -5.48 15.02
C LYS A 73 -2.32 -6.12 13.68
N HIS A 74 -2.82 -5.52 12.61
CA HIS A 74 -2.66 -6.07 11.27
C HIS A 74 -2.47 -5.00 10.20
N VAL A 75 -1.85 -5.42 9.11
CA VAL A 75 -1.62 -4.60 7.92
C VAL A 75 -2.38 -5.24 6.76
N LYS A 76 -3.16 -4.42 6.06
CA LYS A 76 -3.78 -4.79 4.79
C LYS A 76 -2.96 -4.18 3.66
N ILE A 77 -2.42 -5.02 2.79
CA ILE A 77 -1.56 -4.63 1.67
C ILE A 77 -2.32 -4.92 0.38
N TYR A 78 -2.55 -3.87 -0.39
CA TYR A 78 -3.24 -3.92 -1.67
C TYR A 78 -2.21 -3.81 -2.80
N LYS A 79 -2.13 -4.84 -3.62
CA LYS A 79 -1.24 -4.93 -4.79
C LYS A 79 -2.05 -4.98 -6.09
N PRO A 80 -2.54 -3.83 -6.59
CA PRO A 80 -3.38 -3.75 -7.78
C PRO A 80 -2.74 -4.39 -9.02
N HIS A 81 -1.41 -4.44 -9.09
CA HIS A 81 -0.66 -5.02 -10.21
C HIS A 81 -0.14 -6.44 -9.95
N GLY A 82 -0.49 -7.02 -8.82
CA GLY A 82 -0.03 -8.33 -8.40
C GLY A 82 1.32 -8.30 -7.68
N SER A 83 1.91 -9.48 -7.51
CA SER A 83 3.12 -9.66 -6.71
C SER A 83 4.01 -10.75 -7.29
N LEU A 84 5.31 -10.68 -6.98
CA LEU A 84 6.28 -11.71 -7.38
C LEU A 84 5.96 -13.11 -6.83
N SER A 85 5.04 -13.23 -5.87
CA SER A 85 4.58 -14.50 -5.30
C SER A 85 3.26 -14.99 -5.86
N TRP A 86 2.64 -14.31 -6.82
CA TRP A 86 1.36 -14.72 -7.39
C TRP A 86 1.58 -15.62 -8.59
N PHE A 87 0.89 -16.76 -8.61
CA PHE A 87 0.99 -17.75 -9.66
C PHE A 87 -0.39 -18.22 -10.10
N ARG A 88 -0.52 -18.53 -11.39
CA ARG A 88 -1.65 -19.23 -11.98
C ARG A 88 -1.28 -20.70 -12.12
N LEU A 89 -2.16 -21.58 -11.65
CA LEU A 89 -2.05 -23.03 -11.82
C LEU A 89 -2.63 -23.47 -13.17
N SER A 90 -2.40 -24.72 -13.55
CA SER A 90 -2.89 -25.31 -14.81
C SER A 90 -4.41 -25.33 -14.93
N ASP A 91 -5.13 -25.36 -13.80
CA ASP A 91 -6.59 -25.27 -13.73
C ASP A 91 -7.14 -23.83 -13.77
N ASN A 92 -6.27 -22.85 -14.06
CA ASN A 92 -6.54 -21.40 -14.03
C ASN A 92 -6.81 -20.81 -12.65
N SER A 93 -6.69 -21.59 -11.57
CA SER A 93 -6.78 -21.04 -10.23
C SER A 93 -5.53 -20.25 -9.87
N PHE A 94 -5.70 -19.28 -8.97
CA PHE A 94 -4.60 -18.44 -8.50
C PHE A 94 -4.16 -18.88 -7.12
N VAL A 95 -2.85 -18.81 -6.90
CA VAL A 95 -2.24 -19.09 -5.61
C VAL A 95 -1.14 -18.10 -5.31
N LYS A 96 -0.89 -17.88 -4.03
CA LYS A 96 0.32 -17.24 -3.54
C LYS A 96 1.31 -18.31 -3.11
N MET A 97 2.51 -18.24 -3.68
CA MET A 97 3.68 -19.06 -3.33
C MET A 97 4.88 -18.12 -3.08
N PRO A 98 5.14 -17.72 -1.82
CA PRO A 98 6.29 -16.87 -1.50
C PRO A 98 7.60 -17.65 -1.68
N SER A 99 8.69 -16.92 -1.93
CA SER A 99 10.06 -17.46 -1.93
C SER A 99 10.36 -18.55 -2.97
N ILE A 100 9.67 -18.55 -4.11
CA ILE A 100 10.03 -19.42 -5.24
C ILE A 100 11.30 -18.89 -5.92
N SER A 101 12.33 -19.73 -5.96
CA SER A 101 13.57 -19.38 -6.66
C SER A 101 13.33 -19.28 -8.17
N PRO A 102 13.91 -18.27 -8.86
CA PRO A 102 13.81 -18.14 -10.32
C PRO A 102 14.21 -19.40 -11.09
N TYR A 103 15.13 -20.20 -10.56
CA TYR A 103 15.57 -21.47 -11.15
C TYR A 103 14.43 -22.50 -11.28
N PHE A 104 13.43 -22.47 -10.40
CA PHE A 104 12.29 -23.39 -10.48
C PHE A 104 11.19 -22.92 -11.43
N ILE A 105 11.17 -21.62 -11.80
CA ILE A 105 10.09 -21.05 -12.64
C ILE A 105 10.01 -21.76 -14.00
N THR A 106 11.15 -22.10 -14.61
CA THR A 106 11.16 -22.81 -15.90
C THR A 106 10.50 -24.18 -15.80
N ASN A 107 10.78 -24.93 -14.74
CA ASN A 107 10.18 -26.25 -14.52
C ASN A 107 8.69 -26.13 -14.18
N MET A 108 8.29 -25.11 -13.43
CA MET A 108 6.88 -24.86 -13.10
C MET A 108 6.05 -24.55 -14.35
N LYS A 109 6.63 -23.84 -15.33
CA LYS A 109 5.96 -23.59 -16.62
C LYS A 109 5.60 -24.87 -17.37
N VAL A 110 6.44 -25.90 -17.30
CA VAL A 110 6.15 -27.22 -17.89
C VAL A 110 4.91 -27.86 -17.26
N LEU A 111 4.65 -27.57 -15.98
CA LEU A 111 3.47 -28.03 -15.25
C LEU A 111 2.24 -27.12 -15.44
N GLY A 112 2.30 -26.15 -16.36
CA GLY A 112 1.24 -25.16 -16.57
C GLY A 112 1.12 -24.14 -15.43
N ILE A 113 2.17 -23.99 -14.61
CA ILE A 113 2.21 -23.03 -13.50
C ILE A 113 3.07 -21.84 -13.90
N GLY A 114 2.50 -20.63 -13.84
CA GLY A 114 3.18 -19.41 -14.27
C GLY A 114 3.01 -18.25 -13.31
N PRO A 115 4.02 -17.38 -13.15
CA PRO A 115 3.87 -16.15 -12.37
C PRO A 115 2.83 -15.24 -13.04
N VAL A 116 2.10 -14.46 -12.22
CA VAL A 116 1.13 -13.49 -12.71
C VAL A 116 1.41 -12.14 -12.09
N ILE A 117 1.82 -11.20 -12.94
CA ILE A 117 1.94 -9.78 -12.61
C ILE A 117 1.39 -8.97 -13.77
N VAL A 118 0.71 -7.88 -13.46
CA VAL A 118 0.31 -6.88 -14.44
C VAL A 118 1.48 -5.91 -14.58
N THR A 119 2.16 -5.93 -15.71
CA THR A 119 3.22 -4.94 -15.96
C THR A 119 2.62 -3.61 -16.38
N PRO A 120 3.31 -2.48 -16.16
CA PRO A 120 2.88 -1.20 -16.69
C PRO A 120 2.71 -1.26 -18.22
N GLY A 121 1.59 -0.76 -18.76
CA GLY A 121 1.35 -0.70 -20.21
C GLY A 121 -0.12 -0.74 -20.62
N ILE A 122 -0.43 -0.16 -21.79
CA ILE A 122 -1.80 0.05 -22.30
C ILE A 122 -2.52 -1.26 -22.66
N GLY A 123 -1.79 -2.33 -22.97
CA GLY A 123 -2.38 -3.57 -23.48
C GLY A 123 -2.89 -4.56 -22.42
N LYS A 124 -2.70 -4.30 -21.12
CA LYS A 124 -2.86 -5.31 -20.05
C LYS A 124 -4.08 -5.11 -19.15
N TYR A 125 -4.95 -4.16 -19.48
CA TYR A 125 -6.09 -3.77 -18.65
C TYR A 125 -7.17 -4.84 -18.52
N LEU A 126 -7.24 -5.80 -19.43
CA LEU A 126 -8.19 -6.92 -19.31
C LEU A 126 -7.84 -7.83 -18.12
N GLU A 127 -6.56 -7.93 -17.73
CA GLU A 127 -6.12 -8.84 -16.67
C GLU A 127 -6.63 -8.43 -15.28
N THR A 128 -6.81 -7.12 -15.02
CA THR A 128 -7.27 -6.60 -13.72
C THR A 128 -8.77 -6.85 -13.46
N HIS A 129 -9.54 -7.21 -14.49
CA HIS A 129 -10.94 -7.60 -14.37
C HIS A 129 -11.12 -9.06 -13.93
N TYR A 130 -10.07 -9.87 -13.98
CA TYR A 130 -10.11 -11.25 -13.51
C TYR A 130 -9.69 -11.32 -12.03
N GLU A 131 -10.19 -12.35 -11.34
CA GLU A 131 -9.67 -12.69 -10.02
C GLU A 131 -8.19 -13.09 -10.13
N PRO A 132 -7.35 -12.76 -9.14
CA PRO A 132 -7.66 -12.14 -7.84
C PRO A 132 -7.66 -10.60 -7.86
N TYR A 133 -7.32 -9.98 -9.00
CA TYR A 133 -7.12 -8.53 -9.11
C TYR A 133 -8.39 -7.74 -8.84
N ASN A 134 -9.54 -8.21 -9.34
CA ASN A 134 -10.82 -7.56 -9.14
C ASN A 134 -11.19 -7.42 -7.65
N ASN A 135 -11.07 -8.49 -6.87
CA ASN A 135 -11.27 -8.44 -5.41
C ASN A 135 -10.26 -7.51 -4.70
N VAL A 136 -8.98 -7.55 -5.09
CA VAL A 136 -7.96 -6.64 -4.53
C VAL A 136 -8.30 -5.18 -4.83
N MET A 137 -8.72 -4.87 -6.06
CA MET A 137 -9.14 -3.52 -6.47
C MET A 137 -10.39 -3.06 -5.73
N ALA A 138 -11.38 -3.94 -5.52
CA ALA A 138 -12.59 -3.62 -4.79
C ALA A 138 -12.29 -3.28 -3.32
N GLU A 139 -11.50 -4.13 -2.65
CA GLU A 139 -11.10 -3.90 -1.26
C GLU A 139 -10.21 -2.65 -1.11
N MET A 140 -9.33 -2.40 -2.08
CA MET A 140 -8.52 -1.19 -2.15
C MET A 140 -9.41 0.06 -2.23
N LYS A 141 -10.38 0.09 -3.13
CA LYS A 141 -11.32 1.21 -3.29
C LYS A 141 -12.10 1.49 -2.02
N ASN A 142 -12.57 0.45 -1.34
CA ASN A 142 -13.25 0.59 -0.05
C ASN A 142 -12.30 1.23 0.99
N SER A 143 -11.04 0.77 1.06
CA SER A 143 -10.06 1.35 1.99
C SER A 143 -9.74 2.82 1.72
N ILE A 144 -9.76 3.24 0.44
CA ILE A 144 -9.56 4.64 0.03
C ILE A 144 -10.76 5.48 0.47
N GLN A 145 -11.98 5.00 0.27
CA GLN A 145 -13.20 5.73 0.64
C GLN A 145 -13.30 5.96 2.16
N ASP A 146 -12.85 5.00 2.96
CA ASP A 146 -12.85 5.08 4.42
C ASP A 146 -11.66 5.89 5.00
N ALA A 147 -10.72 6.33 4.15
CA ALA A 147 -9.49 6.98 4.58
C ALA A 147 -9.75 8.35 5.21
N ARG A 148 -9.21 8.56 6.41
CA ARG A 148 -9.24 9.86 7.12
C ARG A 148 -8.01 10.73 6.85
N ALA A 149 -6.97 10.15 6.27
CA ALA A 149 -5.75 10.81 5.84
C ALA A 149 -5.09 9.94 4.76
N MET A 150 -4.31 10.54 3.87
CA MET A 150 -3.51 9.81 2.88
C MET A 150 -2.05 10.19 2.96
N ILE A 151 -1.17 9.19 2.82
CA ILE A 151 0.27 9.39 2.70
C ILE A 151 0.74 8.73 1.41
N PHE A 152 1.38 9.50 0.55
CA PHE A 152 1.96 9.07 -0.71
C PHE A 152 3.48 9.11 -0.59
N LEU A 153 4.12 7.94 -0.64
CA LEU A 153 5.57 7.80 -0.50
C LEU A 153 6.18 7.35 -1.83
N GLY A 154 7.02 8.20 -2.43
CA GLY A 154 7.67 7.92 -3.71
C GLY A 154 6.69 7.70 -4.88
N PHE A 155 5.43 8.11 -4.76
CA PHE A 155 4.41 7.89 -5.77
C PHE A 155 4.40 9.02 -6.79
N GLY A 156 4.74 8.71 -8.04
CA GLY A 156 4.89 9.71 -9.11
C GLY A 156 3.61 10.14 -9.82
N PHE A 157 2.42 9.70 -9.39
CA PHE A 157 1.13 9.97 -10.05
C PHE A 157 1.11 9.58 -11.54
N ASN A 158 1.85 8.53 -11.89
CA ASN A 158 1.96 8.06 -13.26
C ASN A 158 0.91 7.02 -13.64
N ASP A 159 0.30 6.40 -12.64
CA ASP A 159 -0.65 5.31 -12.79
C ASP A 159 -2.09 5.83 -12.83
N ILE A 160 -2.62 5.99 -14.05
CA ILE A 160 -3.96 6.55 -14.26
C ILE A 160 -5.04 5.69 -13.59
N HIS A 161 -4.88 4.37 -13.54
CA HIS A 161 -5.91 3.46 -13.02
C HIS A 161 -5.99 3.48 -11.51
N ILE A 162 -4.85 3.43 -10.84
CA ILE A 162 -4.83 3.57 -9.38
C ILE A 162 -5.22 5.00 -9.02
N GLN A 163 -4.74 6.00 -9.77
CA GLN A 163 -5.10 7.41 -9.54
C GLN A 163 -6.59 7.69 -9.66
N ALA A 164 -7.26 7.11 -10.66
CA ALA A 164 -8.71 7.21 -10.79
C ALA A 164 -9.45 6.70 -9.55
N SER A 165 -8.88 5.73 -8.83
CA SER A 165 -9.47 5.16 -7.62
C SER A 165 -9.43 6.09 -6.40
N PHE A 166 -8.56 7.11 -6.38
CA PHE A 166 -8.44 8.07 -5.29
C PHE A 166 -8.64 9.54 -5.69
N GLN A 167 -9.10 9.82 -6.92
CA GLN A 167 -9.31 11.20 -7.40
C GLN A 167 -10.34 11.98 -6.55
N SER A 168 -11.42 11.33 -6.12
CA SER A 168 -12.40 11.95 -5.23
C SER A 168 -11.79 12.35 -3.88
N VAL A 169 -10.91 11.50 -3.34
CA VAL A 169 -10.20 11.77 -2.08
C VAL A 169 -9.18 12.89 -2.26
N LEU A 170 -8.47 12.94 -3.40
CA LEU A 170 -7.54 14.04 -3.71
C LEU A 170 -8.22 15.41 -3.64
N ARG A 171 -9.43 15.51 -4.18
CA ARG A 171 -10.24 16.74 -4.20
C ARG A 171 -10.93 17.06 -2.88
N ASN A 172 -11.04 16.11 -1.96
CA ASN A 172 -11.75 16.29 -0.69
C ASN A 172 -10.90 17.08 0.32
N GLU A 173 -11.26 18.33 0.59
CA GLU A 173 -10.55 19.21 1.54
C GLU A 173 -10.53 18.72 2.99
N ASN A 174 -11.43 17.81 3.39
CA ASN A 174 -11.49 17.30 4.76
C ASN A 174 -10.49 16.17 5.04
N ILE A 175 -9.84 15.63 4.00
CA ILE A 175 -8.89 14.54 4.13
C ILE A 175 -7.49 15.11 3.92
N PRO A 176 -6.61 15.21 4.93
CA PRO A 176 -5.24 15.67 4.73
C PRO A 176 -4.42 14.68 3.90
N LYS A 177 -3.56 15.20 3.03
CA LYS A 177 -2.60 14.43 2.24
C LYS A 177 -1.17 14.85 2.54
N LEU A 178 -0.31 13.87 2.77
CA LEU A 178 1.14 14.06 2.77
C LEU A 178 1.72 13.34 1.54
N ILE A 179 2.47 14.06 0.73
CA ILE A 179 3.21 13.53 -0.41
C ILE A 179 4.68 13.74 -0.10
N ALA A 180 5.46 12.68 -0.15
CA ALA A 180 6.90 12.74 0.05
C ALA A 180 7.60 11.88 -0.98
N THR A 181 8.44 12.51 -1.79
CA THR A 181 9.10 11.88 -2.93
C THR A 181 10.45 12.54 -3.16
N ARG A 182 11.34 11.87 -3.88
CA ARG A 182 12.61 12.50 -4.26
C ARG A 182 12.40 13.72 -5.15
N SER A 183 11.48 13.61 -6.10
CA SER A 183 11.14 14.68 -7.04
C SER A 183 9.65 14.61 -7.35
N LEU A 184 8.98 15.76 -7.29
CA LEU A 184 7.60 15.88 -7.76
C LEU A 184 7.59 15.85 -9.28
N THR A 185 6.56 15.21 -9.84
CA THR A 185 6.44 15.01 -11.28
C THR A 185 5.60 16.13 -11.91
N ASP A 186 5.75 16.36 -13.22
CA ASP A 186 4.88 17.29 -13.97
C ASP A 186 3.39 16.95 -13.81
N LYS A 187 3.06 15.66 -13.64
CA LYS A 187 1.69 15.23 -13.37
C LYS A 187 1.18 15.73 -12.03
N PHE A 188 2.02 15.73 -11.00
CA PHE A 188 1.66 16.31 -9.71
C PHE A 188 1.44 17.83 -9.82
N PHE A 189 2.31 18.55 -10.52
CA PHE A 189 2.11 19.99 -10.75
C PHE A 189 0.83 20.27 -11.54
N LYS A 190 0.48 19.44 -12.53
CA LYS A 190 -0.82 19.53 -13.22
C LYS A 190 -2.01 19.36 -12.26
N LEU A 191 -1.93 18.47 -11.27
CA LEU A 191 -2.98 18.34 -10.25
C LEU A 191 -3.16 19.64 -9.46
N ILE A 192 -2.07 20.34 -9.16
CA ILE A 192 -2.11 21.65 -8.48
C ILE A 192 -2.75 22.69 -9.39
N GLU A 193 -2.26 22.84 -10.63
CA GLU A 193 -2.76 23.80 -11.62
C GLU A 193 -4.25 23.64 -11.89
N GLN A 194 -4.71 22.40 -12.01
CA GLN A 194 -6.11 22.05 -12.27
C GLN A 194 -6.98 22.03 -11.00
N LYS A 195 -6.41 22.35 -9.82
CA LYS A 195 -7.09 22.31 -8.52
C LYS A 195 -7.72 20.94 -8.21
N GLU A 196 -7.09 19.87 -8.67
CA GLU A 196 -7.55 18.49 -8.46
C GLU A 196 -7.03 17.87 -7.15
N ILE A 197 -6.20 18.59 -6.41
CA ILE A 197 -5.72 18.21 -5.08
C ILE A 197 -5.99 19.33 -4.08
N LYS A 198 -6.44 18.96 -2.88
CA LYS A 198 -6.77 19.86 -1.77
C LYS A 198 -6.28 19.33 -0.43
N ASN A 199 -5.96 20.22 0.50
CA ASN A 199 -5.47 19.91 1.84
C ASN A 199 -4.25 18.99 1.79
N TYR A 200 -3.17 19.49 1.20
CA TYR A 200 -1.96 18.68 0.98
C TYR A 200 -0.68 19.38 1.44
N TYR A 201 0.28 18.56 1.82
CA TYR A 201 1.69 18.90 1.96
C TYR A 201 2.50 18.00 1.03
N ALA A 202 3.22 18.58 0.09
CA ALA A 202 4.06 17.84 -0.86
C ALA A 202 5.52 18.24 -0.72
N ILE A 203 6.37 17.26 -0.42
CA ILE A 203 7.76 17.44 -0.05
C ILE A 203 8.66 16.76 -1.08
N GLU A 204 9.63 17.50 -1.61
CA GLU A 204 10.67 16.97 -2.50
C GLU A 204 12.08 17.36 -2.09
N LYS A 205 13.08 16.64 -2.63
CA LYS A 205 14.48 17.01 -2.49
C LYS A 205 14.76 18.25 -3.34
N TYR A 206 15.44 19.24 -2.76
CA TYR A 206 15.93 20.41 -3.48
C TYR A 206 17.35 20.75 -3.04
N GLY A 207 18.36 20.27 -3.77
CA GLY A 207 19.76 20.38 -3.33
C GLY A 207 19.99 19.65 -2.00
N GLU A 208 20.60 20.32 -1.03
CA GLU A 208 20.83 19.83 0.35
C GLU A 208 19.70 20.27 1.31
N VAL A 209 18.50 20.53 0.79
CA VAL A 209 17.32 20.87 1.60
C VAL A 209 16.09 20.13 1.07
N SER A 210 14.98 20.20 1.79
CA SER A 210 13.68 19.75 1.29
C SER A 210 12.78 20.93 0.98
N ARG A 211 12.02 20.83 -0.11
CA ARG A 211 11.08 21.86 -0.55
C ARG A 211 9.65 21.38 -0.34
N ILE A 212 8.79 22.23 0.21
CA ILE A 212 7.38 21.95 0.44
C ILE A 212 6.50 22.83 -0.47
N TYR A 213 5.53 22.18 -1.10
CA TYR A 213 4.38 22.79 -1.75
C TYR A 213 3.12 22.44 -0.96
N SER A 214 2.26 23.43 -0.71
CA SER A 214 1.01 23.22 0.02
C SER A 214 -0.05 24.23 -0.43
N ASP A 215 -1.32 23.84 -0.36
CA ASP A 215 -2.44 24.78 -0.45
C ASP A 215 -2.89 25.31 0.92
N GLN A 216 -2.22 24.89 2.00
CA GLN A 216 -2.48 25.33 3.37
C GLN A 216 -1.56 26.48 3.80
N GLN A 217 -0.56 26.83 2.97
CA GLN A 217 0.45 27.84 3.26
C GLN A 217 0.73 28.65 2.00
N ASP A 218 0.94 29.95 2.16
CA ASP A 218 1.33 30.81 1.03
C ASP A 218 2.83 30.65 0.73
N GLY A 219 3.14 30.42 -0.55
CA GLY A 219 4.52 30.31 -1.03
C GLY A 219 5.15 28.93 -0.86
N ILE A 220 6.43 28.84 -1.23
CA ILE A 220 7.23 27.62 -1.15
C ILE A 220 8.01 27.65 0.17
N VAL A 221 7.87 26.60 0.98
CA VAL A 221 8.62 26.47 2.25
C VAL A 221 9.87 25.62 2.01
N ILE A 222 11.00 26.06 2.56
CA ILE A 222 12.26 25.32 2.55
C ILE A 222 12.51 24.76 3.94
N LEU A 223 12.61 23.44 4.04
CA LEU A 223 13.09 22.75 5.23
C LEU A 223 14.61 22.62 5.15
N ALA A 224 15.33 23.10 6.16
CA ALA A 224 16.77 22.92 6.28
C ALA A 224 17.20 21.43 6.43
N ASP A 225 16.24 20.52 6.57
CA ASP A 225 16.49 19.08 6.63
C ASP A 225 16.71 18.48 5.22
N GLU A 226 17.91 17.96 5.01
CA GLU A 226 18.35 17.25 3.80
C GLU A 226 17.51 16.01 3.46
N GLU A 227 16.93 15.35 4.48
CA GLU A 227 16.20 14.09 4.32
C GLU A 227 14.67 14.22 4.52
N GLY A 228 14.14 15.42 4.72
CA GLY A 228 12.72 15.66 5.03
C GLY A 228 11.74 15.14 3.96
N TRP A 229 12.19 15.01 2.71
CA TRP A 229 11.46 14.40 1.59
C TRP A 229 11.44 12.87 1.62
N SER A 230 12.37 12.24 2.34
CA SER A 230 12.52 10.79 2.40
C SER A 230 11.61 10.20 3.48
N PHE A 231 11.24 8.92 3.33
CA PHE A 231 10.46 8.26 4.36
C PHE A 231 11.21 8.23 5.71
N LYS A 232 12.52 7.98 5.70
CA LYS A 232 13.35 7.98 6.91
C LYS A 232 13.36 9.35 7.61
N GLY A 233 13.60 10.42 6.86
CA GLY A 233 13.59 11.79 7.42
C GLY A 233 12.21 12.18 7.94
N LEU A 234 11.12 11.81 7.25
CA LEU A 234 9.77 11.97 7.79
C LEU A 234 9.56 11.27 9.14
N LEU A 235 10.01 10.01 9.25
CA LEU A 235 9.92 9.26 10.51
C LEU A 235 10.72 9.95 11.62
N LYS A 236 11.93 10.43 11.30
CA LYS A 236 12.81 11.16 12.22
C LYS A 236 12.16 12.47 12.69
N ASN A 237 11.64 13.28 11.79
CA ASN A 237 11.02 14.56 12.14
C ASN A 237 9.74 14.41 12.95
N THR A 238 8.99 13.33 12.73
CA THR A 238 7.72 13.08 13.43
C THR A 238 7.91 12.51 14.83
N TRP A 239 8.91 11.63 15.00
CA TRP A 239 9.06 10.81 16.20
C TRP A 239 10.45 10.89 16.85
N GLY A 240 11.33 11.74 16.34
CA GLY A 240 12.74 11.81 16.75
C GLY A 240 13.61 10.71 16.14
N ASP A 241 14.91 10.80 16.41
CA ASP A 241 15.88 9.75 16.14
C ASP A 241 15.51 8.44 16.89
N GLU A 242 15.95 7.30 16.36
CA GLU A 242 15.86 6.00 17.06
C GLU A 242 17.02 5.81 18.03
#